data_AF-A0A2V9RC10-F1
#
_entry.id   AF-A0A2V9RC10-F1
#
_cell.length_a   1.000
_cell.length_b   1.000
_cell.length_c   1.000
_cell.angle_alpha   90.00
_cell.angle_beta   90.00
_cell.angle_gamma   90.00
#
_symmetry.space_group_name_H-M   'P 1'
#
loop_
_entity.id
_entity.type
_entity.pdbx_description
1 polymer ?
#
loop_
_entity_poly.entity_id
_entity_poly.type
_entity_poly.pdbx_seq_one_letter_code
_entity_poly.pdbx_strand_id
1 'polypeptide(L)'
;MQCRLVYQWAVLTLMATTWAFADGGADHQKAQPFPIKLGTSGGNVNDSSRLFCCSGTLGSLVTKNGMQYILSNNHVLARSNQASPGEDISQPGLIDNNCRIPPIVADFTETPSLGAKNVDAAIALVRSGAVDPTGYILDIGPLSPDAQPASIGLSVKKSGRTTGLTTGTIGSINTDVNVQYQSGCGKGKKFTISYRNQVVIKGSGFSAGGDSGSLIVTNADSNPQPVGLLFAGSSTSTVGNPILDVINALGISFSTTSSTGSTGSANPSASISIEGPAASELDYAKTVKERHKKELFALEPVLGIGVGQDDDNPSEAVIVVYLETGRPLPQRLSRRLDGLKVKVVTTERFVAYGNENWGDNTSSAK
;
A
#
# COMPACT_ATOMS: atom_id res chain seq x y z
N MET A 1 -54.67 -42.56 -23.87
CA MET A 1 -54.01 -41.43 -23.20
C MET A 1 -52.52 -41.73 -23.13
N GLN A 2 -51.73 -41.24 -24.10
CA GLN A 2 -50.28 -41.45 -24.17
C GLN A 2 -49.60 -40.18 -23.64
N CYS A 3 -48.93 -40.33 -22.51
CA CYS A 3 -48.17 -39.27 -21.85
C CYS A 3 -46.84 -39.09 -22.58
N ARG A 4 -46.66 -37.98 -23.30
CA ARG A 4 -45.38 -37.60 -23.91
C ARG A 4 -44.53 -36.88 -22.85
N LEU A 5 -43.45 -37.52 -22.40
CA LEU A 5 -42.38 -36.85 -21.67
C LEU A 5 -41.63 -35.93 -22.65
N VAL A 6 -41.66 -34.62 -22.38
CA VAL A 6 -40.79 -33.63 -23.02
C VAL A 6 -39.52 -33.54 -22.18
N TYR A 7 -38.40 -34.06 -22.70
CA TYR A 7 -37.08 -33.83 -22.11
C TYR A 7 -36.60 -32.43 -22.54
N GLN A 8 -36.67 -31.47 -21.62
CA GLN A 8 -36.11 -30.14 -21.80
C GLN A 8 -34.64 -30.20 -21.41
N TRP A 9 -33.75 -30.16 -22.40
CA TRP A 9 -32.31 -30.08 -22.20
C TRP A 9 -31.99 -28.68 -21.67
N ALA A 10 -31.77 -28.57 -20.36
CA ALA A 10 -31.16 -27.39 -19.77
C ALA A 10 -29.70 -27.34 -20.21
N VAL A 11 -29.38 -26.45 -21.15
CA VAL A 11 -27.99 -26.09 -21.45
C VAL A 11 -27.48 -25.30 -20.24
N LEU A 12 -26.83 -26.01 -19.31
CA LEU A 12 -26.08 -25.38 -18.23
C LEU A 12 -24.85 -24.73 -18.87
N THR A 13 -24.96 -23.44 -19.20
CA THR A 13 -23.80 -22.65 -19.58
C THR A 13 -22.93 -22.52 -18.33
N LEU A 14 -21.93 -23.38 -18.21
CA LEU A 14 -20.90 -23.29 -17.19
C LEU A 14 -20.15 -21.98 -17.46
N MET A 15 -20.53 -20.89 -16.78
CA MET A 15 -19.67 -19.73 -16.70
C MET A 15 -18.43 -20.18 -15.94
N ALA A 16 -17.38 -20.52 -16.69
CA ALA A 16 -16.06 -20.68 -16.13
C ALA A 16 -15.65 -19.31 -15.59
N THR A 17 -15.87 -19.08 -14.29
CA THR A 17 -15.15 -18.07 -13.55
C THR A 17 -13.68 -18.49 -13.60
N THR A 18 -12.97 -17.98 -14.58
CA THR A 18 -11.52 -18.05 -14.60
C THR A 18 -11.05 -17.23 -13.40
N TRP A 19 -10.78 -17.94 -12.30
CA TRP A 19 -9.90 -17.43 -11.26
C TRP A 19 -8.56 -17.19 -11.97
N ALA A 20 -8.34 -15.97 -12.43
CA ALA A 20 -7.03 -15.54 -12.88
C ALA A 20 -6.14 -15.67 -11.65
N PHE A 21 -5.30 -16.71 -11.64
CA PHE A 21 -4.23 -16.81 -10.65
C PHE A 21 -3.40 -15.53 -10.79
N ALA A 22 -3.22 -14.80 -9.68
CA ALA A 22 -2.33 -13.64 -9.63
C ALA A 22 -0.96 -14.07 -10.20
N ASP A 23 -0.46 -13.34 -11.20
CA ASP A 23 0.60 -13.84 -12.08
C ASP A 23 2.02 -13.66 -11.52
N GLY A 24 2.15 -13.42 -10.22
CA GLY A 24 3.42 -13.12 -9.56
C GLY A 24 4.04 -11.78 -9.98
N GLY A 25 3.32 -10.92 -10.73
CA GLY A 25 3.69 -9.54 -11.06
C GLY A 25 4.10 -9.28 -12.51
N ALA A 26 4.22 -10.30 -13.38
CA ALA A 26 4.77 -10.13 -14.73
C ALA A 26 3.91 -9.22 -15.63
N ASP A 27 2.59 -9.33 -15.55
CA ASP A 27 1.60 -8.54 -16.27
C ASP A 27 1.56 -7.11 -15.74
N HIS A 28 1.92 -6.92 -14.46
CA HIS A 28 2.00 -5.60 -13.83
C HIS A 28 3.21 -4.78 -14.31
N GLN A 29 4.18 -5.41 -14.98
CA GLN A 29 5.39 -4.76 -15.52
C GLN A 29 5.25 -4.42 -17.02
N LYS A 30 4.28 -5.02 -17.72
CA LYS A 30 4.14 -4.86 -19.17
C LYS A 30 3.60 -3.47 -19.54
N ALA A 31 4.02 -3.02 -20.72
CA ALA A 31 3.37 -1.88 -21.37
C ALA A 31 1.91 -2.23 -21.68
N GLN A 32 1.01 -1.32 -21.34
CA GLN A 32 -0.42 -1.47 -21.60
C GLN A 32 -0.85 -0.59 -22.78
N PRO A 33 -1.86 -1.03 -23.57
CA PRO A 33 -2.54 -0.12 -24.47
C PRO A 33 -3.31 0.94 -23.66
N PHE A 34 -3.53 2.11 -24.27
CA PHE A 34 -4.40 3.12 -23.66
C PHE A 34 -5.88 2.78 -23.87
N PRO A 35 -6.74 3.08 -22.87
CA PRO A 35 -6.40 3.59 -21.55
C PRO A 35 -5.77 2.50 -20.65
N ILE A 36 -4.73 2.86 -19.88
CA ILE A 36 -4.05 1.94 -18.97
C ILE A 36 -4.90 1.62 -17.73
N LYS A 37 -4.67 0.46 -17.12
CA LYS A 37 -5.11 0.14 -15.75
C LYS A 37 -4.02 0.50 -14.74
N LEU A 38 -4.46 0.85 -13.53
CA LEU A 38 -3.60 1.15 -12.39
C LEU A 38 -3.22 -0.13 -11.63
N GLY A 39 -2.43 -0.04 -10.57
CA GLY A 39 -1.80 -1.20 -9.92
C GLY A 39 -0.64 -1.80 -10.73
N THR A 40 -0.10 -1.03 -11.68
CA THR A 40 0.95 -1.45 -12.60
C THR A 40 2.17 -0.53 -12.53
N SER A 41 3.26 -0.97 -13.14
CA SER A 41 4.53 -0.25 -13.17
C SER A 41 4.40 1.16 -13.72
N GLY A 42 5.01 2.11 -13.04
CA GLY A 42 5.20 3.46 -13.55
C GLY A 42 6.02 4.32 -12.60
N GLY A 43 6.33 5.53 -13.03
CA GLY A 43 7.13 6.45 -12.25
C GLY A 43 7.57 7.65 -13.06
N ASN A 44 8.30 8.54 -12.41
CA ASN A 44 8.85 9.72 -13.04
C ASN A 44 10.00 9.34 -13.99
N VAL A 45 9.96 9.82 -15.23
CA VAL A 45 10.95 9.47 -16.27
C VAL A 45 12.36 10.00 -15.99
N ASN A 46 12.48 10.93 -15.05
CA ASN A 46 13.76 11.47 -14.60
C ASN A 46 14.32 10.74 -13.37
N ASP A 47 13.63 9.71 -12.84
CA ASP A 47 14.14 8.90 -11.74
C ASP A 47 15.16 7.85 -12.21
N SER A 48 16.25 8.35 -12.77
CA SER A 48 17.37 7.54 -13.22
C SER A 48 18.71 8.20 -12.94
N SER A 49 19.74 7.37 -12.87
CA SER A 49 21.14 7.77 -12.77
C SER A 49 21.94 7.22 -13.96
N ARG A 50 23.25 7.42 -13.98
CA ARG A 50 24.11 6.86 -15.05
C ARG A 50 24.03 5.33 -15.12
N LEU A 51 23.79 4.66 -14.00
CA LEU A 51 23.85 3.19 -13.89
C LEU A 51 22.51 2.55 -13.56
N PHE A 52 21.52 3.30 -13.08
CA PHE A 52 20.26 2.75 -12.57
C PHE A 52 19.06 3.53 -13.10
N CYS A 53 17.90 2.90 -13.18
CA CYS A 53 16.61 3.56 -13.28
C CYS A 53 15.63 2.90 -12.32
N CYS A 54 14.67 3.69 -11.82
CA CYS A 54 13.74 3.28 -10.79
C CYS A 54 12.31 3.40 -11.29
N SER A 55 11.45 2.60 -10.67
CA SER A 55 10.00 2.66 -10.85
C SER A 55 9.32 2.25 -9.55
N GLY A 56 8.04 2.56 -9.46
CA GLY A 56 7.15 1.98 -8.46
C GLY A 56 5.86 1.53 -9.12
N THR A 57 4.77 1.71 -8.40
CA THR A 57 3.42 1.40 -8.85
C THR A 57 2.61 2.68 -9.03
N LEU A 58 1.89 2.79 -10.16
CA LEU A 58 0.82 3.77 -10.35
C LEU A 58 -0.41 3.26 -9.57
N GLY A 59 -0.63 3.79 -8.37
CA GLY A 59 -1.48 3.17 -7.36
C GLY A 59 -2.97 3.18 -7.67
N SER A 60 -3.56 4.37 -7.73
CA SER A 60 -5.02 4.52 -7.87
C SER A 60 -5.40 5.85 -8.49
N LEU A 61 -6.61 5.91 -9.06
CA LEU A 61 -7.16 7.13 -9.63
C LEU A 61 -7.84 7.92 -8.52
N VAL A 62 -7.53 9.21 -8.43
CA VAL A 62 -8.12 10.11 -7.44
C VAL A 62 -8.53 11.41 -8.12
N THR A 63 -9.43 12.15 -7.49
CA THR A 63 -9.91 13.43 -8.00
C THR A 63 -9.50 14.57 -7.07
N LYS A 64 -9.12 15.71 -7.65
CA LYS A 64 -8.92 16.98 -6.95
C LYS A 64 -9.41 18.11 -7.84
N ASN A 65 -10.31 18.94 -7.32
CA ASN A 65 -10.90 20.08 -8.03
C ASN A 65 -11.47 19.71 -9.42
N GLY A 66 -12.12 18.54 -9.52
CA GLY A 66 -12.73 18.06 -10.76
C GLY A 66 -11.76 17.48 -11.80
N MET A 67 -10.45 17.43 -11.51
CA MET A 67 -9.44 16.79 -12.37
C MET A 67 -9.01 15.44 -11.81
N GLN A 68 -8.65 14.52 -12.71
CA GLN A 68 -8.19 13.18 -12.37
C GLN A 68 -6.67 13.11 -12.25
N TYR A 69 -6.19 12.43 -11.22
CA TYR A 69 -4.78 12.25 -10.93
C TYR A 69 -4.47 10.78 -10.62
N ILE A 70 -3.25 10.37 -10.94
CA ILE A 70 -2.65 9.14 -10.43
C ILE A 70 -2.10 9.43 -9.03
N LEU A 71 -2.53 8.67 -8.04
CA LEU A 71 -1.93 8.62 -6.70
C LEU A 71 -0.82 7.56 -6.67
N SER A 72 0.33 7.92 -6.11
CA SER A 72 1.42 7.00 -5.77
C SER A 72 2.29 7.64 -4.67
N ASN A 73 3.49 7.13 -4.41
CA ASN A 73 4.40 7.71 -3.42
C ASN A 73 5.17 8.91 -3.95
N ASN A 74 5.64 9.76 -3.04
CA ASN A 74 6.59 10.83 -3.35
C ASN A 74 7.87 10.25 -3.95
N HIS A 75 8.42 9.19 -3.37
CA HIS A 75 9.65 8.61 -3.89
C HIS A 75 9.48 7.92 -5.25
N VAL A 76 8.24 7.78 -5.77
CA VAL A 76 7.94 7.21 -7.09
C VAL A 76 7.65 8.30 -8.13
N LEU A 77 6.81 9.30 -7.80
CA LEU A 77 6.42 10.37 -8.74
C LEU A 77 7.23 11.65 -8.58
N ALA A 78 7.64 11.95 -7.34
CA ALA A 78 8.30 13.20 -6.98
C ALA A 78 9.82 13.06 -6.76
N ARG A 79 10.39 11.89 -7.08
CA ARG A 79 11.84 11.62 -6.99
C ARG A 79 12.43 11.96 -5.62
N SER A 80 11.71 11.63 -4.55
CA SER A 80 12.10 11.97 -3.17
C SER A 80 12.28 13.50 -2.98
N ASN A 81 11.23 14.27 -3.27
CA ASN A 81 11.18 15.75 -3.28
C ASN A 81 12.00 16.47 -4.37
N GLN A 82 12.55 15.76 -5.36
CA GLN A 82 13.40 16.38 -6.39
C GLN A 82 12.65 16.79 -7.66
N ALA A 83 11.42 16.30 -7.85
CA ALA A 83 10.66 16.60 -9.05
C ALA A 83 10.09 18.03 -9.02
N SER A 84 10.09 18.66 -10.18
CA SER A 84 9.34 19.88 -10.45
C SER A 84 7.97 19.56 -11.05
N PRO A 85 6.90 20.30 -10.73
CA PRO A 85 5.61 20.13 -11.39
C PRO A 85 5.74 20.18 -12.91
N GLY A 86 5.00 19.31 -13.61
CA GLY A 86 5.06 19.11 -15.05
C GLY A 86 6.05 18.05 -15.52
N GLU A 87 6.81 17.40 -14.63
CA GLU A 87 7.65 16.26 -15.02
C GLU A 87 6.81 15.06 -15.47
N ASP A 88 7.23 14.42 -16.55
CA ASP A 88 6.54 13.30 -17.18
C ASP A 88 6.52 12.04 -16.28
N ILE A 89 5.35 11.40 -16.19
CA ILE A 89 5.12 10.09 -15.56
C ILE A 89 4.78 9.07 -16.65
N SER A 90 5.48 7.94 -16.67
CA SER A 90 5.32 6.92 -17.72
C SER A 90 4.70 5.61 -17.25
N GLN A 91 4.08 4.89 -18.20
CA GLN A 91 3.67 3.49 -18.06
C GLN A 91 4.20 2.69 -19.27
N PRO A 92 4.95 1.58 -19.05
CA PRO A 92 5.40 1.10 -17.75
C PRO A 92 6.47 2.06 -17.16
N GLY A 93 6.98 1.77 -15.98
CA GLY A 93 8.09 2.54 -15.43
C GLY A 93 9.41 2.22 -16.14
N LEU A 94 10.43 3.08 -15.96
CA LEU A 94 11.72 2.95 -16.64
C LEU A 94 12.38 1.57 -16.49
N ILE A 95 12.36 1.00 -15.28
CA ILE A 95 13.01 -0.29 -15.00
C ILE A 95 12.43 -1.42 -15.85
N ASP A 96 11.14 -1.35 -16.20
CA ASP A 96 10.43 -2.36 -17.00
C ASP A 96 10.44 -2.04 -18.50
N ASN A 97 11.10 -0.93 -18.88
CA ASN A 97 11.30 -0.53 -20.27
C ASN A 97 12.78 -0.34 -20.60
N ASN A 98 13.67 -1.13 -19.98
CA ASN A 98 15.13 -1.07 -20.21
C ASN A 98 15.72 0.33 -20.04
N CYS A 99 15.23 1.07 -19.03
CA CYS A 99 15.55 2.47 -18.77
C CYS A 99 15.31 3.44 -19.94
N ARG A 100 14.48 3.07 -20.91
CA ARG A 100 14.02 3.95 -21.99
C ARG A 100 12.70 4.59 -21.58
N ILE A 101 12.47 5.81 -22.05
CA ILE A 101 11.21 6.52 -21.79
C ILE A 101 10.09 5.84 -22.60
N PRO A 102 9.06 5.26 -21.95
CA PRO A 102 7.87 4.71 -22.59
C PRO A 102 6.79 5.79 -22.79
N PRO A 103 5.56 5.44 -23.24
CA PRO A 103 4.46 6.40 -23.30
C PRO A 103 4.19 7.10 -21.96
N ILE A 104 3.92 8.40 -22.04
CA ILE A 104 3.64 9.24 -20.89
C ILE A 104 2.13 9.25 -20.62
N VAL A 105 1.76 9.08 -19.36
CA VAL A 105 0.37 8.91 -18.92
C VAL A 105 -0.10 10.03 -17.99
N ALA A 106 0.82 10.74 -17.36
CA ALA A 106 0.49 11.83 -16.44
C ALA A 106 1.65 12.82 -16.31
N ASP A 107 1.36 13.97 -15.72
CA ASP A 107 2.30 15.05 -15.42
C ASP A 107 2.36 15.22 -13.89
N PHE A 108 3.54 15.07 -13.27
CA PHE A 108 3.69 15.26 -11.82
C PHE A 108 3.15 16.63 -11.40
N THR A 109 2.37 16.67 -10.32
CA THR A 109 1.68 17.91 -9.91
C THR A 109 2.16 18.40 -8.56
N GLU A 110 2.03 17.57 -7.52
CA GLU A 110 2.32 17.98 -6.15
C GLU A 110 2.61 16.77 -5.26
N THR A 111 3.23 17.06 -4.12
CA THR A 111 3.54 16.08 -3.10
C THR A 111 3.64 16.76 -1.72
N PRO A 112 3.13 16.14 -0.65
CA PRO A 112 3.53 16.49 0.70
C PRO A 112 5.03 16.19 0.86
N SER A 113 5.82 17.18 1.27
CA SER A 113 7.28 17.01 1.33
C SER A 113 7.69 15.92 2.31
N LEU A 114 8.51 14.95 1.85
CA LEU A 114 9.08 13.91 2.71
C LEU A 114 9.83 14.53 3.88
N GLY A 115 9.61 13.99 5.08
CA GLY A 115 10.23 14.44 6.33
C GLY A 115 9.56 15.67 6.97
N ALA A 116 8.81 16.47 6.21
CA ALA A 116 8.00 17.57 6.75
C ALA A 116 6.53 17.16 6.99
N LYS A 117 6.04 16.18 6.22
CA LYS A 117 4.69 15.63 6.33
C LYS A 117 4.76 14.15 6.72
N ASN A 118 3.70 13.67 7.36
CA ASN A 118 3.63 12.31 7.91
C ASN A 118 3.12 11.28 6.88
N VAL A 119 3.30 11.56 5.58
CA VAL A 119 2.93 10.66 4.48
C VAL A 119 3.98 10.71 3.38
N ASP A 120 4.11 9.59 2.67
CA ASP A 120 4.89 9.47 1.45
C ASP A 120 3.92 9.28 0.29
N ALA A 121 3.48 10.39 -0.28
CA ALA A 121 2.43 10.40 -1.30
C ALA A 121 2.70 11.47 -2.33
N ALA A 122 2.19 11.31 -3.54
CA ALA A 122 2.25 12.30 -4.60
C ALA A 122 1.11 12.06 -5.58
N ILE A 123 0.74 13.11 -6.30
CA ILE A 123 -0.22 13.01 -7.40
C ILE A 123 0.36 13.55 -8.70
N ALA A 124 -0.06 12.95 -9.80
CA ALA A 124 0.27 13.37 -11.16
C ALA A 124 -1.01 13.50 -12.00
N LEU A 125 -1.20 14.63 -12.66
CA LEU A 125 -2.37 14.95 -13.47
C LEU A 125 -2.45 14.00 -14.66
N VAL A 126 -3.56 13.28 -14.81
CA VAL A 126 -3.76 12.33 -15.90
C VAL A 126 -3.84 13.05 -17.24
N ARG A 127 -3.11 12.55 -18.23
CA ARG A 127 -3.24 12.99 -19.62
C ARG A 127 -4.50 12.41 -20.25
N SER A 128 -5.14 13.20 -21.11
CA SER A 128 -6.41 12.82 -21.75
C SER A 128 -6.34 11.45 -22.43
N GLY A 129 -7.23 10.53 -22.04
CA GLY A 129 -7.33 9.18 -22.60
C GLY A 129 -6.24 8.20 -22.16
N ALA A 130 -5.31 8.61 -21.30
CA ALA A 130 -4.19 7.77 -20.91
C ALA A 130 -4.58 6.71 -19.87
N VAL A 131 -5.46 7.02 -18.92
CA VAL A 131 -5.86 6.15 -17.81
C VAL A 131 -7.34 5.80 -17.90
N ASP A 132 -7.71 4.58 -17.50
CA ASP A 132 -9.10 4.13 -17.46
C ASP A 132 -9.90 5.04 -16.52
N PRO A 133 -10.94 5.74 -17.01
CA PRO A 133 -11.67 6.73 -16.21
C PRO A 133 -12.43 6.12 -15.04
N THR A 134 -12.67 4.81 -15.04
CA THR A 134 -13.28 4.08 -13.91
C THR A 134 -12.34 3.90 -12.73
N GLY A 135 -11.05 4.18 -12.92
CA GLY A 135 -10.02 3.95 -11.91
C GLY A 135 -9.71 2.46 -11.69
N TYR A 136 -9.94 1.62 -12.70
CA TYR A 136 -9.71 0.18 -12.63
C TYR A 136 -8.26 -0.13 -12.22
N ILE A 137 -8.11 -0.83 -11.10
CA ILE A 137 -6.82 -1.37 -10.66
C ILE A 137 -6.72 -2.82 -11.16
N LEU A 138 -5.63 -3.17 -11.85
CA LEU A 138 -5.40 -4.51 -12.40
C LEU A 138 -5.57 -5.56 -11.28
N ASP A 139 -6.36 -6.60 -11.56
CA ASP A 139 -6.74 -7.70 -10.65
C ASP A 139 -7.53 -7.31 -9.39
N ILE A 140 -7.93 -6.04 -9.23
CA ILE A 140 -8.78 -5.58 -8.13
C ILE A 140 -10.13 -5.05 -8.65
N GLY A 141 -10.11 -4.30 -9.75
CA GLY A 141 -11.28 -3.62 -10.30
C GLY A 141 -11.48 -2.21 -9.78
N PRO A 142 -12.68 -1.63 -9.99
CA PRO A 142 -13.02 -0.30 -9.51
C PRO A 142 -13.16 -0.28 -7.97
N LEU A 143 -12.93 0.89 -7.37
CA LEU A 143 -12.94 1.07 -5.92
C LEU A 143 -14.27 1.64 -5.42
N SER A 144 -14.55 1.41 -4.14
CA SER A 144 -15.50 2.25 -3.42
C SER A 144 -14.93 3.68 -3.27
N PRO A 145 -15.75 4.74 -3.34
CA PRO A 145 -15.31 6.09 -3.03
C PRO A 145 -15.03 6.28 -1.53
N ASP A 146 -15.57 5.41 -0.67
CA ASP A 146 -15.48 5.52 0.78
C ASP A 146 -14.23 4.81 1.30
N ALA A 147 -13.39 5.55 2.02
CA ALA A 147 -12.24 4.99 2.72
C ALA A 147 -12.67 4.19 3.96
N GLN A 148 -11.99 3.09 4.22
CA GLN A 148 -12.12 2.26 5.41
C GLN A 148 -10.94 2.54 6.36
N PRO A 149 -11.18 3.03 7.59
CA PRO A 149 -10.11 3.14 8.59
C PRO A 149 -9.46 1.78 8.85
N ALA A 150 -8.13 1.79 8.95
CA ALA A 150 -7.36 0.60 9.28
C ALA A 150 -7.69 0.09 10.68
N SER A 151 -8.00 -1.20 10.80
CA SER A 151 -8.18 -1.90 12.06
C SER A 151 -7.33 -3.17 12.10
N ILE A 152 -6.90 -3.57 13.29
CA ILE A 152 -6.16 -4.82 13.49
C ILE A 152 -7.07 -5.99 13.06
N GLY A 153 -6.50 -6.97 12.37
CA GLY A 153 -7.24 -8.13 11.87
C GLY A 153 -7.97 -7.91 10.54
N LEU A 154 -8.08 -6.66 10.06
CA LEU A 154 -8.71 -6.38 8.77
C LEU A 154 -7.95 -7.07 7.63
N SER A 155 -8.67 -7.88 6.85
CA SER A 155 -8.15 -8.51 5.64
C SER A 155 -8.08 -7.47 4.51
N VAL A 156 -6.91 -7.39 3.88
CA VAL A 156 -6.59 -6.40 2.86
C VAL A 156 -5.97 -7.07 1.64
N LYS A 157 -6.02 -6.37 0.50
CA LYS A 157 -5.32 -6.75 -0.73
C LYS A 157 -4.68 -5.52 -1.38
N LYS A 158 -3.71 -5.76 -2.26
CA LYS A 158 -3.07 -4.73 -3.08
C LYS A 158 -2.68 -5.30 -4.43
N SER A 159 -2.59 -4.42 -5.43
CA SER A 159 -2.05 -4.72 -6.76
C SER A 159 -0.83 -3.84 -6.99
N GLY A 160 0.30 -4.46 -7.36
CA GLY A 160 1.58 -3.77 -7.43
C GLY A 160 2.51 -4.33 -8.51
N ARG A 161 3.43 -3.48 -8.98
CA ARG A 161 4.40 -3.78 -10.03
C ARG A 161 5.10 -5.13 -9.84
N THR A 162 5.56 -5.43 -8.62
CA THR A 162 6.53 -6.50 -8.39
C THR A 162 5.85 -7.78 -7.98
N THR A 163 4.88 -7.72 -7.06
CA THR A 163 4.24 -8.93 -6.53
C THR A 163 2.82 -9.16 -7.06
N GLY A 164 2.34 -8.29 -7.95
CA GLY A 164 1.00 -8.39 -8.53
C GLY A 164 -0.11 -8.23 -7.48
N LEU A 165 -1.21 -8.97 -7.63
CA LEU A 165 -2.24 -9.09 -6.61
C LEU A 165 -1.77 -9.94 -5.42
N THR A 166 -1.74 -9.37 -4.23
CA THR A 166 -1.51 -10.12 -2.97
C THR A 166 -2.55 -9.76 -1.94
N THR A 167 -2.78 -10.68 -1.00
CA THR A 167 -3.68 -10.49 0.15
C THR A 167 -2.89 -10.60 1.45
N GLY A 168 -3.40 -9.98 2.51
CA GLY A 168 -2.76 -9.97 3.81
C GLY A 168 -3.72 -9.50 4.91
N THR A 169 -3.16 -9.26 6.09
CA THR A 169 -3.91 -8.82 7.26
C THR A 169 -3.16 -7.73 7.99
N ILE A 170 -3.88 -6.71 8.44
CA ILE A 170 -3.30 -5.66 9.29
C ILE A 170 -2.95 -6.28 10.64
N GLY A 171 -1.66 -6.26 10.99
CA GLY A 171 -1.14 -6.79 12.25
C GLY A 171 -0.87 -5.72 13.30
N SER A 172 -0.61 -4.49 12.87
CA SER A 172 -0.42 -3.36 13.77
C SER A 172 -0.93 -2.06 13.18
N ILE A 173 -1.49 -1.22 14.03
CA ILE A 173 -1.92 0.14 13.74
C ILE A 173 -1.29 1.11 14.73
N ASN A 174 -1.46 2.41 14.46
CA ASN A 174 -0.85 3.47 15.27
C ASN A 174 0.67 3.28 15.41
N THR A 175 1.31 2.75 14.37
CA THR A 175 2.70 2.32 14.43
C THR A 175 3.62 3.49 14.09
N ASP A 176 4.52 3.82 15.01
CA ASP A 176 5.62 4.74 14.75
C ASP A 176 6.80 3.93 14.22
N VAL A 177 7.36 4.35 13.09
CA VAL A 177 8.43 3.62 12.38
C VAL A 177 9.53 4.56 11.92
N ASN A 178 10.76 4.05 11.88
CA ASN A 178 11.89 4.70 11.23
C ASN A 178 12.12 4.03 9.86
N VAL A 179 11.93 4.80 8.79
CA VAL A 179 12.06 4.32 7.41
C VAL A 179 13.32 4.89 6.77
N GLN A 180 14.15 4.02 6.21
CA GLN A 180 15.35 4.39 5.51
C GLN A 180 15.07 4.64 4.02
N TYR A 181 15.49 5.79 3.54
CA TYR A 181 15.45 6.23 2.16
C TYR A 181 16.86 6.34 1.60
N GLN A 182 16.95 6.55 0.28
CA GLN A 182 18.19 6.90 -0.41
C GLN A 182 17.96 8.10 -1.33
N SER A 183 18.94 9.00 -1.39
CA SER A 183 18.86 10.21 -2.23
C SER A 183 19.02 9.90 -3.73
N GLY A 184 17.92 9.51 -4.37
CA GLY A 184 17.87 9.20 -5.81
C GLY A 184 18.12 7.73 -6.12
N CYS A 185 17.76 7.34 -7.34
CA CYS A 185 17.77 5.94 -7.77
C CYS A 185 19.16 5.26 -7.73
N GLY A 186 19.33 4.32 -6.79
CA GLY A 186 20.55 3.52 -6.62
C GLY A 186 21.81 4.34 -6.33
N LYS A 187 21.67 5.59 -5.86
CA LYS A 187 22.80 6.51 -5.64
C LYS A 187 22.59 7.34 -4.39
N GLY A 188 23.70 7.75 -3.79
CA GLY A 188 23.71 8.81 -2.78
C GLY A 188 23.49 8.31 -1.36
N LYS A 189 23.40 9.26 -0.43
CA LYS A 189 23.42 8.95 1.01
C LYS A 189 22.06 8.38 1.42
N LYS A 190 22.11 7.31 2.22
CA LYS A 190 20.93 6.82 2.91
C LYS A 190 20.60 7.77 4.06
N PHE A 191 19.31 8.00 4.29
CA PHE A 191 18.81 8.84 5.38
C PHE A 191 17.54 8.20 5.97
N THR A 192 17.16 8.60 7.17
CA THR A 192 16.02 8.01 7.88
C THR A 192 14.98 9.07 8.16
N ILE A 193 13.71 8.76 7.90
CA ILE A 193 12.56 9.57 8.27
C ILE A 193 11.70 8.78 9.25
N SER A 194 11.29 9.44 10.35
CA SER A 194 10.34 8.87 11.30
C SER A 194 8.91 9.21 10.86
N TYR A 195 8.06 8.18 10.78
CA TYR A 195 6.62 8.32 10.57
C TYR A 195 5.87 7.87 11.81
N ARG A 196 4.72 8.47 12.06
CA ARG A 196 3.83 8.13 13.18
C ARG A 196 2.51 7.63 12.69
N ASN A 197 1.79 6.86 13.50
CA ASN A 197 0.44 6.41 13.16
C ASN A 197 0.33 5.61 11.85
N GLN A 198 1.35 4.83 11.49
CA GLN A 198 1.34 4.03 10.27
C GLN A 198 0.57 2.72 10.48
N VAL A 199 0.21 2.08 9.36
CA VAL A 199 -0.44 0.77 9.32
C VAL A 199 0.59 -0.27 8.90
N VAL A 200 0.66 -1.41 9.59
CA VAL A 200 1.57 -2.50 9.26
C VAL A 200 0.79 -3.77 8.95
N ILE A 201 1.04 -4.31 7.76
CA ILE A 201 0.55 -5.61 7.29
C ILE A 201 1.57 -6.65 7.73
N LYS A 202 1.08 -7.69 8.44
CA LYS A 202 1.94 -8.75 8.97
C LYS A 202 2.21 -9.82 7.91
N GLY A 203 3.38 -10.43 7.99
CA GLY A 203 3.76 -11.58 7.16
C GLY A 203 4.68 -11.19 5.99
N SER A 204 5.32 -12.22 5.43
CA SER A 204 6.12 -12.10 4.21
C SER A 204 5.23 -12.21 2.96
N GLY A 205 5.73 -11.71 1.83
CA GLY A 205 5.08 -11.89 0.52
C GLY A 205 3.91 -10.95 0.22
N PHE A 206 3.48 -10.11 1.16
CA PHE A 206 2.47 -9.08 0.85
C PHE A 206 3.00 -8.04 -0.13
N SER A 207 4.28 -7.65 -0.03
CA SER A 207 4.91 -6.71 -0.96
C SER A 207 6.41 -6.94 -1.11
N ALA A 208 6.96 -6.40 -2.20
CA ALA A 208 8.38 -6.33 -2.49
C ALA A 208 8.78 -4.90 -2.90
N GLY A 209 10.08 -4.66 -3.08
CA GLY A 209 10.56 -3.41 -3.69
C GLY A 209 9.92 -3.21 -5.06
N GLY A 210 9.47 -1.99 -5.35
CA GLY A 210 8.69 -1.64 -6.55
C GLY A 210 7.17 -1.64 -6.37
N ASP A 211 6.63 -2.27 -5.31
CA ASP A 211 5.20 -2.15 -4.96
C ASP A 211 4.88 -0.82 -4.24
N SER A 212 5.89 -0.01 -3.95
CA SER A 212 5.72 1.37 -3.50
C SER A 212 4.73 2.12 -4.38
N GLY A 213 3.70 2.69 -3.76
CA GLY A 213 2.62 3.40 -4.44
C GLY A 213 1.37 2.56 -4.64
N SER A 214 1.42 1.25 -4.42
CA SER A 214 0.22 0.40 -4.43
C SER A 214 -0.78 0.86 -3.38
N LEU A 215 -2.04 1.02 -3.81
CA LEU A 215 -3.14 1.21 -2.89
C LEU A 215 -3.46 -0.11 -2.18
N ILE A 216 -3.55 -0.05 -0.85
CA ILE A 216 -4.01 -1.13 0.01
C ILE A 216 -5.50 -0.93 0.23
N VAL A 217 -6.30 -1.93 -0.10
CA VAL A 217 -7.75 -1.88 -0.04
C VAL A 217 -8.30 -3.05 0.78
N THR A 218 -9.57 -2.97 1.19
CA THR A 218 -10.25 -4.11 1.84
C THR A 218 -10.26 -5.33 0.92
N ASN A 219 -10.13 -6.52 1.49
CA ASN A 219 -10.23 -7.76 0.73
C ASN A 219 -11.69 -8.13 0.44
N ALA A 220 -12.36 -7.31 -0.37
CA ALA A 220 -13.72 -7.52 -0.85
C ALA A 220 -13.72 -7.84 -2.35
N ASP A 221 -14.64 -8.71 -2.80
CA ASP A 221 -14.73 -9.13 -4.20
C ASP A 221 -15.21 -8.02 -5.13
N SER A 222 -15.96 -7.04 -4.61
CA SER A 222 -16.47 -5.90 -5.38
C SER A 222 -16.33 -4.60 -4.61
N ASN A 223 -15.99 -3.52 -5.31
CA ASN A 223 -15.83 -2.17 -4.79
C ASN A 223 -15.05 -2.11 -3.46
N PRO A 224 -13.83 -2.68 -3.39
CA PRO A 224 -13.06 -2.65 -2.17
C PRO A 224 -12.73 -1.20 -1.77
N GLN A 225 -12.69 -0.97 -0.47
CA GLN A 225 -12.52 0.36 0.11
C GLN A 225 -11.02 0.66 0.31
N PRO A 226 -10.55 1.87 0.01
CA PRO A 226 -9.18 2.29 0.33
C PRO A 226 -8.89 2.20 1.83
N VAL A 227 -7.74 1.66 2.22
CA VAL A 227 -7.31 1.49 3.62
C VAL A 227 -5.97 2.17 3.90
N GLY A 228 -5.01 2.04 2.99
CA GLY A 228 -3.70 2.67 3.13
C GLY A 228 -2.95 2.79 1.80
N LEU A 229 -1.86 3.54 1.81
CA LEU A 229 -0.93 3.66 0.68
C LEU A 229 0.41 3.03 1.06
N LEU A 230 0.80 1.96 0.37
CA LEU A 230 2.07 1.28 0.59
C LEU A 230 3.23 2.24 0.28
N PHE A 231 4.18 2.39 1.20
CA PHE A 231 5.37 3.21 0.94
C PHE A 231 6.69 2.63 1.45
N ALA A 232 6.63 1.66 2.36
CA ALA A 232 7.80 1.06 2.96
C ALA A 232 7.53 -0.38 3.38
N GLY A 233 8.58 -1.11 3.76
CA GLY A 233 8.46 -2.52 4.09
C GLY A 233 9.78 -3.14 4.48
N SER A 234 9.76 -4.47 4.56
CA SER A 234 10.85 -5.38 4.86
C SER A 234 10.45 -6.75 4.29
N SER A 235 11.33 -7.74 4.38
CA SER A 235 10.99 -9.13 4.01
C SER A 235 9.83 -9.73 4.83
N THR A 236 9.48 -9.16 6.00
CA THR A 236 8.49 -9.74 6.95
C THR A 236 7.32 -8.82 7.30
N SER A 237 7.28 -7.60 6.77
CA SER A 237 6.27 -6.60 7.11
C SER A 237 6.17 -5.53 6.03
N THR A 238 4.95 -5.09 5.72
CA THR A 238 4.68 -3.95 4.83
C THR A 238 4.12 -2.79 5.63
N VAL A 239 4.58 -1.57 5.34
CA VAL A 239 4.15 -0.35 6.00
C VAL A 239 3.38 0.52 5.00
N GLY A 240 2.19 0.95 5.40
CA GLY A 240 1.36 1.88 4.65
C GLY A 240 1.01 3.13 5.44
N ASN A 241 0.94 4.27 4.74
CA ASN A 241 0.31 5.46 5.29
C ASN A 241 -1.21 5.21 5.41
N PRO A 242 -1.87 5.55 6.53
CA PRO A 242 -3.33 5.48 6.63
C PRO A 242 -3.97 6.31 5.53
N ILE A 243 -4.97 5.78 4.83
CA ILE A 243 -5.46 6.47 3.63
C ILE A 243 -6.12 7.82 3.95
N LEU A 244 -6.74 7.95 5.12
CA LEU A 244 -7.32 9.21 5.57
C LEU A 244 -6.25 10.31 5.74
N ASP A 245 -5.04 9.95 6.19
CA ASP A 245 -3.93 10.90 6.32
C ASP A 245 -3.44 11.35 4.93
N VAL A 246 -3.43 10.43 3.95
CA VAL A 246 -3.09 10.73 2.55
C VAL A 246 -4.14 11.65 1.91
N ILE A 247 -5.42 11.32 2.06
CA ILE A 247 -6.56 12.13 1.60
C ILE A 247 -6.45 13.56 2.13
N ASN A 248 -6.21 13.71 3.44
CA ASN A 248 -6.11 15.01 4.09
C ASN A 248 -4.86 15.79 3.65
N ALA A 249 -3.72 15.11 3.49
CA ALA A 249 -2.46 15.76 3.12
C ALA A 249 -2.47 16.31 1.69
N LEU A 250 -3.21 15.67 0.78
CA LEU A 250 -3.28 16.04 -0.64
C LEU A 250 -4.58 16.79 -1.00
N GLY A 251 -5.63 16.71 -0.19
CA GLY A 251 -6.95 17.28 -0.53
C GLY A 251 -7.59 16.59 -1.73
N ILE A 252 -7.55 15.25 -1.75
CA ILE A 252 -8.05 14.39 -2.83
C ILE A 252 -9.29 13.61 -2.38
N SER A 253 -10.03 13.05 -3.34
CA SER A 253 -11.08 12.07 -3.08
C SER A 253 -11.00 10.87 -4.03
N PHE A 254 -11.52 9.73 -3.59
CA PHE A 254 -11.79 8.60 -4.47
C PHE A 254 -13.16 8.82 -5.14
N SER A 255 -13.30 8.46 -6.41
CA SER A 255 -14.56 8.64 -7.16
C SER A 255 -14.87 7.39 -7.95
N THR A 256 -16.16 7.08 -8.08
CA THR A 256 -16.66 6.15 -9.09
C THR A 256 -17.22 6.97 -10.25
N THR A 257 -16.73 6.75 -11.48
CA THR A 257 -17.46 7.21 -12.66
C THR A 257 -18.58 6.22 -12.97
N SER A 258 -19.57 6.14 -12.10
CA SER A 258 -20.83 5.47 -12.40
C SER A 258 -21.79 6.53 -12.93
N SER A 259 -21.73 6.79 -14.23
CA SER A 259 -22.82 7.48 -14.92
C SER A 259 -24.07 6.62 -14.82
N THR A 260 -25.19 7.26 -14.45
CA THR A 260 -26.59 6.78 -14.43
C THR A 260 -27.07 6.22 -13.07
N GLY A 261 -28.13 6.87 -12.56
CA GLY A 261 -28.57 6.77 -11.18
C GLY A 261 -29.26 5.47 -10.78
N SER A 262 -29.17 5.19 -9.49
CA SER A 262 -30.15 4.46 -8.70
C SER A 262 -29.90 4.80 -7.24
N THR A 263 -30.88 5.40 -6.57
CA THR A 263 -30.94 5.55 -5.12
C THR A 263 -31.19 4.17 -4.51
N GLY A 264 -30.13 3.38 -4.36
CA GLY A 264 -30.15 2.14 -3.59
C GLY A 264 -29.85 2.44 -2.12
N SER A 265 -30.87 2.37 -1.28
CA SER A 265 -30.73 2.43 0.18
C SER A 265 -29.70 1.40 0.63
N ALA A 266 -28.62 1.85 1.27
CA ALA A 266 -27.65 0.98 1.90
C ALA A 266 -28.38 0.16 2.98
N ASN A 267 -28.49 -1.14 2.78
CA ASN A 267 -28.82 -2.06 3.86
C ASN A 267 -27.61 -2.11 4.79
N PRO A 268 -27.79 -2.09 6.13
CA PRO A 268 -26.69 -2.31 7.03
C PRO A 268 -26.24 -3.77 6.86
N SER A 269 -25.13 -3.96 6.17
CA SER A 269 -24.44 -5.25 6.12
C SER A 269 -24.12 -5.66 7.55
N ALA A 270 -24.52 -6.89 7.87
CA ALA A 270 -24.34 -7.53 9.16
C ALA A 270 -22.96 -7.23 9.74
N SER A 271 -22.94 -6.73 10.97
CA SER A 271 -21.74 -6.61 11.79
C SER A 271 -21.20 -8.01 12.03
N ILE A 272 -20.25 -8.44 11.20
CA ILE A 272 -19.37 -9.57 11.53
C ILE A 272 -18.58 -9.11 12.75
N SER A 273 -18.75 -9.82 13.87
CA SER A 273 -17.96 -9.64 15.08
C SER A 273 -16.49 -9.73 14.69
N ILE A 274 -15.78 -8.60 14.69
CA ILE A 274 -14.34 -8.61 14.46
C ILE A 274 -13.73 -9.26 15.69
N GLU A 275 -13.18 -10.46 15.49
CA GLU A 275 -12.33 -11.13 16.46
C GLU A 275 -11.07 -10.27 16.62
N GLY A 276 -11.08 -9.39 17.62
CA GLY A 276 -10.05 -8.38 17.82
C GLY A 276 -10.31 -7.58 19.11
N PRO A 277 -9.33 -6.79 19.59
CA PRO A 277 -9.48 -6.10 20.85
C PRO A 277 -10.56 -5.03 20.83
N ALA A 278 -11.22 -4.82 21.97
CA ALA A 278 -12.26 -3.80 22.10
C ALA A 278 -11.69 -2.40 21.85
N ALA A 279 -12.52 -1.48 21.33
CA ALA A 279 -12.08 -0.11 21.02
C ALA A 279 -11.43 0.60 22.22
N SER A 280 -12.00 0.43 23.42
CA SER A 280 -11.45 0.99 24.67
C SER A 280 -10.08 0.41 25.03
N GLU A 281 -9.83 -0.87 24.75
CA GLU A 281 -8.52 -1.49 24.97
C GLU A 281 -7.49 -0.99 23.96
N LEU A 282 -7.89 -0.81 22.70
CA LEU A 282 -7.03 -0.21 21.69
C LEU A 282 -6.67 1.23 22.03
N ASP A 283 -7.62 2.02 22.52
CA ASP A 283 -7.37 3.41 22.94
C ASP A 283 -6.46 3.48 24.17
N TYR A 284 -6.64 2.57 25.13
CA TYR A 284 -5.71 2.41 26.24
C TYR A 284 -4.30 2.03 25.74
N ALA A 285 -4.19 1.06 24.83
CA ALA A 285 -2.90 0.63 24.26
C ALA A 285 -2.19 1.73 23.49
N LYS A 286 -2.90 2.55 22.70
CA LYS A 286 -2.34 3.74 22.04
C LYS A 286 -1.78 4.72 23.08
N THR A 287 -2.51 4.93 24.18
CA THR A 287 -2.07 5.82 25.27
C THR A 287 -0.79 5.29 25.95
N VAL A 288 -0.74 3.98 26.23
CA VAL A 288 0.45 3.32 26.79
C VAL A 288 1.64 3.41 25.81
N LYS A 289 1.41 3.14 24.52
CA LYS A 289 2.43 3.28 23.48
C LYS A 289 3.05 4.69 23.46
N GLU A 290 2.22 5.74 23.45
CA GLU A 290 2.71 7.12 23.43
C GLU A 290 3.47 7.50 24.72
N ARG A 291 3.05 6.99 25.87
CA ARG A 291 3.76 7.22 27.15
C ARG A 291 5.17 6.64 27.15
N HIS A 292 5.34 5.42 26.64
CA HIS A 292 6.60 4.67 26.67
C HIS A 292 7.48 4.87 25.44
N LYS A 293 6.98 5.54 24.40
CA LYS A 293 7.63 5.73 23.11
C LYS A 293 9.08 6.22 23.18
N LYS A 294 9.35 7.25 24.00
CA LYS A 294 10.71 7.83 24.10
C LYS A 294 11.71 6.83 24.68
N GLU A 295 11.29 6.06 25.68
CA GLU A 295 12.11 5.02 26.30
C GLU A 295 12.36 3.87 25.32
N LEU A 296 11.31 3.41 24.63
CA LEU A 296 11.42 2.31 23.67
C LEU A 296 12.35 2.66 22.51
N PHE A 297 12.22 3.84 21.90
CA PHE A 297 13.13 4.27 20.83
C PHE A 297 14.57 4.57 21.30
N ALA A 298 14.82 4.73 22.60
CA ALA A 298 16.17 4.83 23.14
C ALA A 298 16.87 3.46 23.27
N LEU A 299 16.14 2.36 23.08
CA LEU A 299 16.70 1.02 23.02
C LEU A 299 17.14 0.71 21.60
N GLU A 300 18.45 0.70 21.35
CA GLU A 300 19.01 -0.05 20.21
C GLU A 300 18.65 -1.54 20.44
N PRO A 301 17.91 -2.24 19.56
CA PRO A 301 17.74 -2.05 18.12
C PRO A 301 16.28 -1.78 17.66
N VAL A 302 15.52 -0.93 18.35
CA VAL A 302 14.10 -0.68 18.03
C VAL A 302 13.93 0.10 16.72
N LEU A 303 13.19 -0.49 15.79
CA LEU A 303 12.87 0.07 14.46
C LEU A 303 11.48 0.74 14.42
N GLY A 304 10.57 0.28 15.28
CA GLY A 304 9.22 0.81 15.37
C GLY A 304 8.45 0.29 16.56
N ILE A 305 7.37 0.98 16.91
CA ILE A 305 6.46 0.61 17.99
C ILE A 305 5.02 0.87 17.56
N GLY A 306 4.10 -0.04 17.87
CA GLY A 306 2.70 0.08 17.47
C GLY A 306 1.76 -0.62 18.43
N VAL A 307 0.49 -0.66 18.06
CA VAL A 307 -0.55 -1.41 18.77
C VAL A 307 -0.97 -2.57 17.88
N GLY A 308 -1.11 -3.76 18.47
CA GLY A 308 -1.54 -4.97 17.79
C GLY A 308 -2.47 -5.79 18.67
N GLN A 309 -2.71 -7.03 18.27
CA GLN A 309 -3.37 -8.03 19.10
C GLN A 309 -2.39 -9.14 19.50
N ASP A 310 -2.69 -9.79 20.61
CA ASP A 310 -2.00 -11.00 21.05
C ASP A 310 -2.29 -12.16 20.06
N ASP A 311 -1.30 -13.01 19.82
CA ASP A 311 -1.44 -14.12 18.87
C ASP A 311 -2.21 -15.30 19.47
N ASP A 312 -2.12 -15.49 20.80
CA ASP A 312 -2.80 -16.56 21.53
C ASP A 312 -4.20 -16.14 21.99
N ASN A 313 -4.41 -14.84 22.21
CA ASN A 313 -5.71 -14.25 22.54
C ASN A 313 -6.00 -12.99 21.71
N PRO A 314 -6.56 -13.13 20.48
CA PRO A 314 -6.87 -12.00 19.60
C PRO A 314 -7.74 -10.89 20.21
N SER A 315 -8.47 -11.17 21.29
CA SER A 315 -9.26 -10.16 22.00
C SER A 315 -8.41 -9.21 22.87
N GLU A 316 -7.13 -9.51 23.13
CA GLU A 316 -6.25 -8.66 23.94
C GLU A 316 -5.38 -7.74 23.07
N ALA A 317 -5.38 -6.45 23.40
CA ALA A 317 -4.46 -5.48 22.81
C ALA A 317 -3.03 -5.65 23.36
N VAL A 318 -2.02 -5.49 22.50
CA VAL A 318 -0.60 -5.55 22.87
C VAL A 318 0.18 -4.36 22.33
N ILE A 319 1.29 -4.03 22.99
CA ILE A 319 2.31 -3.14 22.42
C ILE A 319 3.21 -3.97 21.52
N VAL A 320 3.26 -3.64 20.23
CA VAL A 320 4.15 -4.29 19.27
C VAL A 320 5.46 -3.50 19.21
N VAL A 321 6.58 -4.19 19.37
CA VAL A 321 7.93 -3.61 19.27
C VAL A 321 8.67 -4.31 18.14
N TYR A 322 9.02 -3.56 17.10
CA TYR A 322 9.79 -4.04 15.95
C TYR A 322 11.28 -3.89 16.24
N LEU A 323 12.03 -4.99 16.21
CA LEU A 323 13.47 -5.04 16.47
C LEU A 323 14.24 -5.44 15.22
N GLU A 324 15.42 -4.88 15.04
CA GLU A 324 16.31 -5.26 13.94
C GLU A 324 16.77 -6.72 14.07
N THR A 325 16.60 -7.50 13.00
CA THR A 325 17.06 -8.88 12.89
C THR A 325 18.57 -9.00 13.15
N GLY A 326 18.98 -10.07 13.84
CA GLY A 326 20.38 -10.35 14.15
C GLY A 326 20.96 -9.52 15.31
N ARG A 327 20.15 -8.65 15.93
CA ARG A 327 20.53 -7.88 17.12
C ARG A 327 19.95 -8.55 18.38
N PRO A 328 20.67 -8.56 19.52
CA PRO A 328 20.18 -9.17 20.74
C PRO A 328 18.97 -8.41 21.29
N LEU A 329 18.05 -9.13 21.96
CA LEU A 329 16.93 -8.55 22.68
C LEU A 329 17.46 -7.57 23.76
N PRO A 330 17.00 -6.30 23.80
CA PRO A 330 17.47 -5.36 24.81
C PRO A 330 17.13 -5.86 26.22
N GLN A 331 18.12 -5.93 27.11
CA GLN A 331 17.91 -6.34 28.51
C GLN A 331 16.92 -5.44 29.25
N ARG A 332 16.83 -4.15 28.85
CA ARG A 332 15.91 -3.16 29.42
C ARG A 332 14.50 -3.21 28.83
N LEU A 333 14.24 -4.03 27.81
CA LEU A 333 12.90 -4.14 27.24
C LEU A 333 12.00 -4.97 28.17
N SER A 334 11.04 -4.30 28.81
CA SER A 334 10.04 -4.97 29.64
C SER A 334 9.12 -5.86 28.79
N ARG A 335 8.68 -6.99 29.36
CA ARG A 335 7.66 -7.86 28.76
C ARG A 335 6.24 -7.30 28.91
N ARG A 336 6.06 -6.31 29.79
CA ARG A 336 4.78 -5.60 29.98
C ARG A 336 5.00 -4.10 30.16
N LEU A 337 4.09 -3.31 29.61
CA LEU A 337 4.05 -1.86 29.78
C LEU A 337 2.65 -1.50 30.27
N ASP A 338 2.57 -0.92 31.46
CA ASP A 338 1.31 -0.52 32.11
C ASP A 338 0.23 -1.62 32.07
N GLY A 339 0.65 -2.86 32.32
CA GLY A 339 -0.20 -4.05 32.32
C GLY A 339 -0.37 -4.72 30.95
N LEU A 340 -0.12 -4.04 29.83
CA LEU A 340 -0.22 -4.63 28.48
C LEU A 340 1.00 -5.49 28.15
N LYS A 341 0.80 -6.60 27.45
CA LYS A 341 1.90 -7.42 26.94
C LYS A 341 2.69 -6.67 25.88
N VAL A 342 4.00 -6.93 25.83
CA VAL A 342 4.89 -6.50 24.75
C VAL A 342 5.12 -7.68 23.81
N LYS A 343 4.67 -7.54 22.58
CA LYS A 343 4.93 -8.47 21.48
C LYS A 343 6.13 -7.97 20.69
N VAL A 344 7.16 -8.81 20.56
CA VAL A 344 8.35 -8.51 19.78
C VAL A 344 8.22 -9.08 18.37
N VAL A 345 8.49 -8.25 17.36
CA VAL A 345 8.58 -8.67 15.96
C VAL A 345 9.99 -8.36 15.46
N THR A 346 10.75 -9.38 15.08
CA THR A 346 12.08 -9.18 14.47
C THR A 346 11.93 -8.96 12.97
N THR A 347 12.56 -7.91 12.45
CA THR A 347 12.50 -7.55 11.04
C THR A 347 13.76 -6.81 10.61
N GLU A 348 14.02 -6.76 9.32
CA GLU A 348 15.04 -5.89 8.75
C GLU A 348 14.62 -4.42 8.89
N ARG A 349 15.54 -3.48 8.63
CA ARG A 349 15.18 -2.06 8.58
C ARG A 349 14.03 -1.86 7.59
N PHE A 350 13.04 -1.06 7.98
CA PHE A 350 12.05 -0.58 7.03
C PHE A 350 12.74 0.33 6.02
N VAL A 351 12.63 0.05 4.73
CA VAL A 351 13.22 0.88 3.66
C VAL A 351 12.15 1.43 2.70
N ALA A 352 12.52 2.34 1.81
CA ALA A 352 11.64 2.93 0.80
C ALA A 352 12.45 3.37 -0.44
N TYR A 353 13.00 2.41 -1.18
CA TYR A 353 13.71 2.67 -2.43
C TYR A 353 13.44 1.57 -3.49
N GLY A 354 13.28 1.98 -4.75
CA GLY A 354 12.51 1.24 -5.77
C GLY A 354 13.17 0.06 -6.50
N ASN A 355 14.42 -0.32 -6.16
CA ASN A 355 15.21 -1.25 -6.99
C ASN A 355 15.66 -2.54 -6.31
N GLU A 356 15.33 -2.73 -5.04
CA GLU A 356 15.84 -3.86 -4.25
C GLU A 356 14.65 -4.69 -3.75
N ASN A 357 14.66 -6.01 -4.00
CA ASN A 357 13.84 -6.90 -3.18
C ASN A 357 14.22 -6.63 -1.72
N TRP A 358 13.25 -6.56 -0.81
CA TRP A 358 13.55 -6.37 0.60
C TRP A 358 14.54 -7.47 1.05
N GLY A 359 15.81 -7.11 1.26
CA GLY A 359 16.89 -8.04 1.61
C GLY A 359 17.90 -8.39 0.50
N ASP A 360 17.75 -7.92 -0.74
CA ASP A 360 18.70 -8.17 -1.84
C ASP A 360 19.24 -6.84 -2.42
N ASN A 361 20.55 -6.60 -2.25
CA ASN A 361 21.26 -5.39 -2.71
C ASN A 361 21.47 -5.32 -4.24
N THR A 362 20.72 -6.07 -5.04
CA THR A 362 20.91 -6.15 -6.49
C THR A 362 19.96 -5.23 -7.25
N SER A 363 20.36 -3.95 -7.36
CA SER A 363 19.77 -3.04 -8.34
C SER A 363 20.11 -3.48 -9.78
N SER A 364 19.13 -3.53 -10.68
CA SER A 364 19.39 -3.78 -12.11
C SER A 364 20.18 -2.63 -12.72
N ALA A 365 21.45 -2.90 -13.06
CA ALA A 365 22.33 -1.97 -13.74
C ALA A 365 21.95 -1.82 -15.23
N LYS A 366 22.15 -0.62 -15.78
CA LYS A 366 21.96 -0.27 -17.20
C LYS A 366 22.86 -1.04 -18.16
#